data_AF-A0A4Q2XCS7-F1
#
_entry.id   AF-A0A4Q2XCS7-F1
#
_cell.length_a   1.000
_cell.length_b   1.000
_cell.length_c   1.000
_cell.angle_alpha   90.00
_cell.angle_beta   90.00
_cell.angle_gamma   90.00
#
_symmetry.space_group_name_H-M   'P 1'
#
loop_
_entity.id
_entity.type
_entity.pdbx_description
1 polymer ?
#
loop_
_entity_poly.entity_id
_entity_poly.type
_entity_poly.pdbx_seq_one_letter_code
_entity_poly.pdbx_strand_id
1 'polypeptide(L)'
;MIFRRVSPNAQFRALRLLSEGGRWELGMSPYSHGMRLRMGFTGRPPQVMDFCMGRDESLFPQVLVAVVKRLEHIEEDSEPETIDAAFPWAGTRPDLAVHLSQLIDPREDGSCK
;
A
#
# COMPACT_ATOMS: atom_id res chain seq x y z
N MET A 1 -10.16 3.90 -6.84
CA MET A 1 -9.54 2.87 -7.70
C MET A 1 -9.82 1.49 -7.12
N ILE A 2 -10.28 0.55 -7.94
CA ILE A 2 -10.63 -0.81 -7.51
C ILE A 2 -9.56 -1.80 -7.97
N PHE A 3 -9.22 -2.78 -7.13
CA PHE A 3 -8.18 -3.76 -7.39
C PHE A 3 -8.74 -5.18 -7.44
N ARG A 4 -8.21 -5.99 -8.36
CA ARG A 4 -8.45 -7.44 -8.43
C ARG A 4 -7.17 -8.22 -8.21
N ARG A 5 -7.28 -9.40 -7.62
CA ARG A 5 -6.16 -10.32 -7.47
C ARG A 5 -5.73 -10.88 -8.81
N VAL A 6 -4.42 -10.89 -9.06
CA VAL A 6 -3.79 -11.52 -10.23
C VAL A 6 -2.61 -12.40 -9.80
N SER A 7 -2.07 -13.18 -10.73
CA SER A 7 -0.91 -14.04 -10.43
C SER A 7 0.30 -13.21 -9.98
N PRO A 8 0.98 -13.58 -8.88
CA PRO A 8 2.25 -13.01 -8.46
C PRO A 8 3.29 -12.92 -9.59
N ASN A 9 4.23 -11.99 -9.45
CA ASN A 9 5.38 -11.85 -10.35
C ASN A 9 6.66 -11.57 -9.55
N ALA A 10 7.78 -11.31 -10.23
CA ALA A 10 9.05 -11.02 -9.57
C ALA A 10 9.02 -9.78 -8.64
N GLN A 11 8.17 -8.80 -8.94
CA GLN A 11 7.99 -7.57 -8.16
C GLN A 11 6.99 -7.74 -7.01
N PHE A 12 6.09 -8.71 -7.09
CA PHE A 12 4.99 -8.92 -6.15
C PHE A 12 4.87 -10.41 -5.84
N ARG A 13 5.85 -10.92 -5.08
CA ARG A 13 6.08 -12.37 -4.93
C ARG A 13 5.06 -13.09 -4.03
N ALA A 14 4.49 -12.39 -3.05
CA ALA A 14 3.53 -13.00 -2.11
C ALA A 14 2.08 -12.73 -2.53
N LEU A 15 1.78 -11.51 -2.95
CA LEU A 15 0.46 -11.11 -3.43
C LEU A 15 0.64 -10.04 -4.50
N ARG A 16 -0.13 -10.13 -5.58
CA ARG A 16 -0.23 -9.09 -6.60
C ARG A 16 -1.70 -8.77 -6.86
N LEU A 17 -1.98 -7.49 -6.87
CA LEU A 17 -3.25 -6.89 -7.22
C LEU A 17 -3.02 -5.96 -8.42
N LEU A 18 -3.98 -5.94 -9.33
CA LEU A 18 -3.98 -5.08 -10.50
C LEU A 18 -5.24 -4.22 -10.43
N SER A 19 -5.13 -2.92 -10.70
CA SER A 19 -6.30 -2.04 -10.81
C SER A 19 -7.20 -2.49 -11.97
N GLU A 20 -8.50 -2.18 -11.92
CA GLU A 20 -9.44 -2.62 -12.96
C GLU A 20 -9.11 -2.07 -14.35
N GLY A 21 -8.71 -0.80 -14.45
CA GLY A 21 -8.20 -0.21 -15.70
C GLY A 21 -6.76 -0.62 -16.04
N GLY A 22 -6.11 -1.44 -15.21
CA GLY A 22 -4.81 -2.05 -15.49
C GLY A 22 -3.61 -1.10 -15.40
N ARG A 23 -3.77 0.14 -14.91
CA ARG A 23 -2.68 1.12 -14.81
C ARG A 23 -1.75 0.86 -13.62
N TRP A 24 -2.29 0.32 -12.52
CA TRP A 24 -1.59 0.22 -11.24
C TRP A 24 -1.46 -1.21 -10.73
N GLU A 25 -0.31 -1.51 -10.16
CA GLU A 25 -0.06 -2.73 -9.41
C GLU A 25 0.21 -2.40 -7.95
N LEU A 26 -0.45 -3.15 -7.07
CA LEU A 26 -0.25 -3.12 -5.62
C LEU A 26 0.06 -4.54 -5.18
N GLY A 27 0.99 -4.74 -4.27
CA GLY A 27 1.24 -6.10 -3.81
C GLY A 27 2.26 -6.23 -2.70
N MET A 28 2.34 -7.45 -2.18
CA MET A 28 3.22 -7.79 -1.09
C MET A 28 4.41 -8.61 -1.57
N SER A 29 5.57 -8.39 -0.96
CA SER A 29 6.76 -9.16 -1.23
C SER A 29 7.62 -9.37 0.01
N PRO A 30 8.07 -10.60 0.27
CA PRO A 30 8.95 -10.87 1.38
C PRO A 30 10.32 -10.25 1.13
N TYR A 31 10.99 -9.86 2.21
CA TYR A 31 12.38 -9.40 2.25
C TYR A 31 13.07 -9.95 3.52
N SER A 32 14.37 -9.69 3.70
CA SER A 32 15.18 -10.29 4.78
C SER A 32 14.66 -10.03 6.20
N HIS A 33 13.88 -8.96 6.41
CA HIS A 33 13.35 -8.60 7.72
C HIS A 33 11.82 -8.61 7.78
N GLY A 34 11.12 -9.25 6.83
CA GLY A 34 9.66 -9.43 6.90
C GLY A 34 8.94 -9.27 5.57
N MET A 35 7.84 -8.50 5.56
CA MET A 35 7.02 -8.24 4.39
C MET A 35 7.07 -6.77 3.96
N ARG A 36 7.11 -6.52 2.64
CA ARG A 36 6.94 -5.19 2.06
C ARG A 36 5.60 -5.08 1.35
N LEU A 37 4.92 -3.95 1.48
CA LEU A 37 3.76 -3.58 0.68
C LEU A 37 4.18 -2.51 -0.31
N ARG A 38 4.00 -2.78 -1.61
CA ARG A 38 4.56 -1.98 -2.70
C ARG A 38 3.51 -1.61 -3.72
N MET A 39 3.65 -0.47 -4.39
CA MET A 39 2.80 -0.05 -5.50
C MET A 39 3.57 0.72 -6.56
N GLY A 40 3.13 0.59 -7.80
CA GLY A 40 3.59 1.39 -8.93
C GLY A 40 2.83 1.08 -10.20
N PHE A 41 3.32 1.61 -11.31
CA PHE A 41 2.74 1.33 -12.62
C PHE A 41 2.90 -0.13 -13.03
N THR A 42 1.87 -0.66 -13.71
CA THR A 42 1.87 -2.02 -14.23
C THR A 42 3.09 -2.29 -15.12
N GLY A 43 3.78 -3.39 -14.83
CA GLY A 43 4.93 -3.85 -15.61
C GLY A 43 6.21 -3.02 -15.40
N ARG A 44 6.20 -2.07 -14.46
CA ARG A 44 7.39 -1.32 -14.05
C ARG A 44 7.78 -1.72 -12.62
N PRO A 45 9.04 -1.50 -12.21
CA PRO A 45 9.41 -1.58 -10.80
C PRO A 45 8.51 -0.66 -9.96
N PRO A 46 8.07 -1.09 -8.76
CA PRO A 46 7.27 -0.24 -7.89
C PRO A 46 8.07 0.99 -7.45
N GLN A 47 7.45 2.16 -7.55
CA GLN A 47 8.10 3.48 -7.31
C GLN A 47 7.26 4.43 -6.46
N VAL A 48 5.97 4.17 -6.31
CA VAL A 48 5.02 5.07 -5.63
C VAL A 48 4.98 4.73 -4.15
N MET A 49 4.70 3.47 -3.83
CA MET A 49 4.61 3.04 -2.44
C MET A 49 5.58 1.91 -2.16
N ASP A 50 6.27 1.97 -1.02
CA ASP A 50 7.14 0.89 -0.58
C ASP A 50 7.33 0.87 0.95
N PHE A 51 6.37 0.23 1.64
CA PHE A 51 6.39 0.10 3.10
C PHE A 51 7.02 -1.20 3.56
N CYS A 52 7.80 -1.16 4.64
CA CYS A 52 8.17 -2.33 5.42
C CYS A 52 7.14 -2.57 6.53
N MET A 53 6.54 -3.75 6.58
CA MET A 53 5.57 -4.15 7.61
C MET A 53 6.19 -4.99 8.72
N GLY A 54 7.52 -5.18 8.70
CA GLY A 54 8.20 -6.07 9.63
C GLY A 54 7.72 -7.52 9.52
N ARG A 55 7.82 -8.26 10.62
CA ARG A 55 7.55 -9.71 10.70
C ARG A 55 6.19 -10.07 11.32
N ASP A 56 5.42 -9.09 11.75
CA ASP A 56 4.12 -9.36 12.38
C ASP A 56 3.06 -9.65 11.31
N GLU A 57 2.89 -10.93 11.00
CA GLU A 57 1.95 -11.41 9.98
C GLU A 57 0.48 -11.07 10.30
N SER A 58 0.16 -10.84 11.58
CA SER A 58 -1.20 -10.49 11.99
C SER A 58 -1.64 -9.11 11.47
N LEU A 59 -0.67 -8.25 11.14
CA LEU A 59 -0.92 -6.90 10.62
C LEU A 59 -1.11 -6.88 9.10
N PHE A 60 -0.58 -7.86 8.36
CA PHE A 60 -0.54 -7.78 6.89
C PHE A 60 -1.95 -7.63 6.25
N PRO A 61 -2.98 -8.41 6.64
CA PRO A 61 -4.30 -8.24 6.06
C PRO A 61 -4.94 -6.89 6.41
N GLN A 62 -4.73 -6.40 7.64
CA GLN A 62 -5.31 -5.15 8.13
C GLN A 62 -4.73 -3.96 7.36
N VAL A 63 -3.41 -3.93 7.21
CA VAL A 63 -2.70 -2.92 6.44
C VAL A 63 -3.13 -2.95 4.98
N LEU A 64 -3.17 -4.13 4.36
CA LEU A 64 -3.57 -4.26 2.97
C LEU A 64 -4.99 -3.73 2.74
N VAL A 65 -5.94 -4.11 3.60
CA VAL A 65 -7.34 -3.65 3.51
C VAL A 65 -7.41 -2.14 3.65
N ALA A 66 -6.70 -1.56 4.62
CA ALA A 66 -6.75 -0.14 4.87
C ALA A 66 -6.12 0.68 3.72
N VAL A 67 -5.03 0.20 3.14
CA VAL A 67 -4.44 0.78 1.91
C VAL A 67 -5.41 0.69 0.74
N VAL A 68 -6.00 -0.47 0.48
CA VAL A 68 -6.97 -0.64 -0.62
C VAL A 68 -8.16 0.30 -0.44
N LYS A 69 -8.74 0.38 0.77
CA LYS A 69 -9.84 1.31 1.08
C LYS A 69 -9.46 2.77 0.84
N ARG A 70 -8.24 3.18 1.19
CA ARG A 70 -7.80 4.56 0.93
C ARG A 70 -7.65 4.81 -0.58
N LEU A 71 -7.13 3.85 -1.33
CA LEU A 71 -7.02 3.91 -2.79
C LEU A 71 -8.36 3.86 -3.52
N GLU A 72 -9.42 3.29 -2.92
CA GLU A 72 -10.77 3.28 -3.49
C GLU A 72 -11.27 4.69 -3.81
N HIS A 73 -10.85 5.69 -3.03
CA HIS A 73 -11.21 7.10 -3.21
C HIS A 73 -10.35 7.88 -4.22
N ILE A 74 -9.32 7.26 -4.80
CA ILE A 74 -8.41 7.89 -5.76
C ILE A 74 -8.81 7.47 -7.19
N GLU A 75 -8.84 8.41 -8.13
CA GLU A 75 -9.15 8.10 -9.53
C GLU A 75 -8.02 7.27 -10.16
N GLU A 76 -8.37 6.35 -11.07
CA GLU A 76 -7.37 5.44 -11.63
C GLU A 76 -6.33 6.16 -12.49
N ASP A 77 -6.69 7.27 -13.08
CA ASP A 77 -5.83 8.09 -13.93
C ASP A 77 -4.99 9.13 -13.16
N SER A 78 -5.10 9.16 -11.83
CA SER A 78 -4.32 10.04 -10.97
C SER A 78 -2.81 9.90 -11.21
N GLU A 79 -2.07 10.97 -10.94
CA GLU A 79 -0.61 10.97 -11.03
C GLU A 79 0.02 10.29 -9.79
N PRO A 80 1.25 9.76 -9.89
CA PRO A 80 1.96 9.14 -8.77
C PRO A 80 1.97 9.99 -7.50
N GLU A 81 2.15 11.30 -7.64
CA GLU A 81 2.22 12.26 -6.54
C GLU A 81 0.92 12.33 -5.75
N THR A 82 -0.24 12.11 -6.40
CA THR A 82 -1.54 12.05 -5.74
C THR A 82 -1.66 10.82 -4.86
N ILE A 83 -1.13 9.68 -5.32
CA ILE A 83 -1.13 8.44 -4.55
C ILE A 83 -0.14 8.55 -3.38
N ASP A 84 1.05 9.09 -3.61
CA ASP A 84 2.04 9.34 -2.55
C ASP A 84 1.48 10.26 -1.46
N ALA A 85 0.74 11.30 -1.85
CA ALA A 85 0.11 12.23 -0.92
C ALA A 85 -0.98 11.58 -0.05
N ALA A 86 -1.59 10.47 -0.49
CA ALA A 86 -2.52 9.70 0.35
C ALA A 86 -1.79 8.88 1.44
N PHE A 87 -0.47 8.73 1.32
CA PHE A 87 0.38 8.05 2.28
C PHE A 87 1.64 8.88 2.59
N PRO A 88 1.52 10.08 3.18
CA PRO A 88 2.63 11.03 3.33
C PRO A 88 3.78 10.49 4.21
N TRP A 89 3.52 9.47 5.03
CA TRP A 89 4.51 8.79 5.86
C TRP A 89 5.25 7.64 5.14
N ALA A 90 4.88 7.28 3.91
CA ALA A 90 5.47 6.19 3.14
C ALA A 90 6.96 6.30 2.90
N GLY A 91 7.43 7.52 2.65
CA GLY A 91 8.85 7.79 2.39
C GLY A 91 9.66 8.11 3.63
N THR A 92 9.03 8.31 4.80
CA THR A 92 9.70 8.94 5.95
C THR A 92 10.01 8.00 7.12
N ARG A 93 9.34 6.84 7.24
CA ARG A 93 9.67 5.87 8.29
C ARG A 93 9.54 4.41 7.82
N PRO A 94 10.51 3.55 8.16
CA PRO A 94 10.48 2.13 7.80
C PRO A 94 9.56 1.28 8.68
N ASP A 95 8.98 1.83 9.76
CA ASP A 95 8.11 1.09 10.66
C ASP A 95 6.66 1.58 10.56
N LEU A 96 5.86 0.82 9.82
CA LEU A 96 4.44 1.07 9.63
C LEU A 96 3.65 1.02 10.95
N ALA A 97 4.16 0.35 11.99
CA ALA A 97 3.48 0.25 13.28
C ALA A 97 3.22 1.62 13.93
N VAL A 98 4.05 2.63 13.61
CA VAL A 98 3.91 4.00 14.12
C VAL A 98 2.68 4.72 13.55
N HIS A 99 2.26 4.37 12.34
CA HIS A 99 1.13 5.00 11.64
C HIS A 99 -0.05 4.04 11.47
N LEU A 100 0.01 2.87 12.11
CA LEU A 100 -0.99 1.82 11.95
C LEU A 100 -2.37 2.30 12.42
N SER A 101 -2.44 3.11 13.48
CA SER A 101 -3.68 3.75 13.92
C SER A 101 -4.24 4.71 12.88
N GLN A 102 -3.42 5.57 12.27
CA GLN A 102 -3.84 6.50 11.20
C GLN A 102 -4.27 5.81 9.90
N LEU A 103 -3.79 4.58 9.69
CA LEU A 103 -4.19 3.74 8.57
C LEU A 103 -5.50 3.00 8.86
N ILE A 104 -5.61 2.38 10.04
CA ILE A 104 -6.72 1.49 10.42
C ILE A 104 -7.93 2.25 10.98
N ASP A 105 -7.70 3.36 11.68
CA ASP A 105 -8.73 4.26 12.21
C ASP A 105 -8.42 5.74 11.86
N PRO A 106 -8.92 6.23 10.70
CA PRO A 106 -8.73 7.61 10.30
C PRO A 106 -9.40 8.65 11.22
N ARG A 107 -10.21 8.21 12.21
CA ARG A 107 -10.97 9.11 13.11
C ARG A 107 -10.14 9.63 14.27
N GLU A 108 -8.96 9.07 14.55
CA GLU A 108 -8.11 9.52 15.67
C GLU A 108 -7.30 10.80 15.36
N ASP A 109 -7.19 11.25 14.11
CA ASP A 109 -6.68 12.60 13.78
C ASP A 109 -7.76 13.70 13.96
N GLY A 110 -8.79 13.41 14.75
CA GLY A 110 -9.93 14.26 15.03
C GLY A 110 -10.21 14.45 16.53
N SER A 111 -9.19 14.63 17.36
CA SER A 111 -9.37 15.27 18.67
C SER A 111 -8.07 15.75 19.31
N CYS A 112 -7.81 17.05 19.20
CA CYS A 112 -7.52 17.88 20.38
C CYS A 112 -7.68 19.38 20.06
N LYS A 113 -8.82 19.91 20.55
CA LYS A 113 -9.18 21.32 20.83
C LYS A 113 -9.31 22.31 19.68
#